data_AF-A0A2B7X2L4-F1
#
_entry.id   AF-A0A2B7X2L4-F1
#
_cell.length_a   1.000
_cell.length_b   1.000
_cell.length_c   1.000
_cell.angle_alpha   90.00
_cell.angle_beta   90.00
_cell.angle_gamma   90.00
#
_symmetry.space_group_name_H-M   'P 1'
#
loop_
_entity.id
_entity.type
_entity.pdbx_description
1 polymer ?
#
loop_
_entity_poly.entity_id
_entity_poly.type
_entity_poly.pdbx_seq_one_letter_code
_entity_poly.pdbx_strand_id
1 'polypeptide(L)'
;MTPQYLLLLKICCYLLLITSVFASPAPQDKPAERDRPTPVRWKRPGLKPLPPIHSGNLDNAMGHDDTKPADLESQQHGRNDMAAKKSQGSYAKGTCSFHLKETHACSLGDRLFHITLRDAKKRKIGRASRQYGTNGALMDEKTGPYKLASKLPHDLLILAHGESNPVHFKYGQYTWTSHTKKGKARCELGSWGPKSRSRTPCTTPRIRQMDCFFPC
;
A
#
# COMPACT_ATOMS: atom_id res chain seq x y z
N MET A 1 11.48 9.71 -68.41
CA MET A 1 11.72 9.63 -66.95
C MET A 1 12.35 8.28 -66.66
N THR A 2 13.63 8.24 -66.28
CA THR A 2 14.36 6.97 -66.05
C THR A 2 14.07 6.44 -64.64
N PRO A 3 14.11 5.10 -64.44
CA PRO A 3 13.73 4.46 -63.16
C PRO A 3 14.56 4.94 -61.95
N GLN A 4 15.73 5.52 -62.17
CA GLN A 4 16.55 6.13 -61.12
C GLN A 4 15.92 7.39 -60.48
N TYR A 5 15.17 8.20 -61.24
CA TYR A 5 14.53 9.40 -60.70
C TYR A 5 13.36 9.07 -59.77
N LEU A 6 12.67 7.95 -60.01
CA LEU A 6 11.56 7.48 -59.19
C LEU A 6 12.02 7.00 -57.80
N LEU A 7 13.24 6.46 -57.70
CA LEU A 7 13.82 6.03 -56.43
C LEU A 7 14.23 7.22 -55.57
N LEU A 8 14.88 8.23 -56.18
CA LEU A 8 15.30 9.46 -55.50
C LEU A 8 14.10 10.27 -54.98
N LEU A 9 13.02 10.35 -55.75
CA LEU A 9 11.80 11.05 -55.31
C LEU A 9 11.15 10.38 -54.10
N LYS A 10 11.12 9.04 -54.06
CA LYS A 10 10.56 8.28 -52.93
C LYS A 10 11.39 8.44 -51.65
N ILE A 11 12.72 8.48 -51.76
CA ILE A 11 13.61 8.70 -50.61
C ILE A 11 13.46 10.13 -50.07
N CYS A 12 13.37 11.14 -50.95
CA CYS A 12 13.11 12.53 -50.52
C CYS A 12 11.76 12.68 -49.81
N CYS A 13 10.68 12.06 -50.31
CA CYS A 13 9.38 12.11 -49.64
C CYS A 13 9.41 11.43 -48.26
N TYR A 14 10.17 10.34 -48.08
CA TYR A 14 10.31 9.69 -46.77
C TYR A 14 11.07 10.55 -45.77
N LEU A 15 12.11 11.28 -46.20
CA LEU A 15 12.88 12.17 -45.32
C LEU A 15 12.08 13.41 -44.88
N LEU A 16 11.18 13.92 -45.72
CA LEU A 16 10.28 15.02 -45.36
C LEU A 16 9.18 14.61 -44.36
N LEU A 17 8.80 13.33 -44.31
CA LEU A 17 7.80 12.84 -43.35
C LEU A 17 8.36 12.59 -41.94
N ILE A 18 9.68 12.47 -41.78
CA ILE A 18 10.30 12.17 -40.47
C ILE A 18 10.59 13.47 -39.67
N THR A 19 10.61 14.64 -40.31
CA THR A 19 11.02 15.90 -39.66
C THR A 19 9.87 16.75 -39.09
N SER A 20 8.61 16.34 -39.22
CA SER A 20 7.45 17.18 -38.87
C SER A 20 6.83 16.96 -37.47
N VAL A 21 7.53 16.33 -36.51
CA VAL A 21 6.96 16.02 -35.17
C VAL A 21 7.58 16.82 -34.00
N PHE A 22 8.22 17.98 -34.24
CA PHE A 22 8.59 18.88 -33.13
C PHE A 22 8.34 20.35 -33.47
N ALA A 23 7.07 20.75 -33.45
CA ALA A 23 6.67 22.13 -33.20
C ALA A 23 5.59 22.11 -32.11
N SER A 24 6.02 22.08 -30.84
CA SER A 24 5.14 22.44 -29.73
C SER A 24 5.09 23.97 -29.61
N PRO A 25 3.90 24.58 -29.56
CA PRO A 25 3.77 26.00 -29.30
C PRO A 25 4.21 26.33 -27.87
N ALA A 26 4.94 27.42 -27.72
CA ALA A 26 5.28 27.99 -26.42
C ALA A 26 4.01 28.55 -25.74
N PRO A 27 3.73 28.19 -24.47
CA PRO A 27 2.86 28.99 -23.64
C PRO A 27 3.70 30.11 -23.01
N GLN A 28 3.44 31.34 -23.42
CA GLN A 28 3.68 32.49 -22.56
C GLN A 28 2.67 32.44 -21.41
N ASP A 29 3.17 32.45 -20.18
CA ASP A 29 2.71 33.32 -19.10
C ASP A 29 3.62 33.11 -17.90
N LYS A 30 4.29 34.19 -17.46
CA LYS A 30 5.03 34.25 -16.20
C LYS A 30 4.04 34.52 -15.07
N PRO A 31 3.84 33.61 -14.11
CA PRO A 31 3.23 33.97 -12.84
C PRO A 31 4.29 34.64 -11.95
N ALA A 32 3.87 35.70 -11.26
CA ALA A 32 4.66 36.38 -10.25
C ALA A 32 5.27 35.40 -9.23
N GLU A 33 6.56 35.59 -8.97
CA GLU A 33 7.32 34.94 -7.91
C GLU A 33 6.71 35.30 -6.56
N ARG A 34 5.82 34.45 -6.06
CA ARG A 34 5.27 34.50 -4.70
C ARG A 34 5.91 33.38 -3.90
N ASP A 35 6.71 33.79 -2.91
CA ASP A 35 7.15 33.06 -1.73
C ASP A 35 7.36 31.54 -1.90
N ARG A 36 8.62 31.16 -2.18
CA ARG A 36 9.09 29.79 -1.89
C ARG A 36 9.02 29.57 -0.38
N PRO A 37 8.20 28.64 0.13
CA PRO A 37 8.35 28.21 1.52
C PRO A 37 9.71 27.52 1.67
N THR A 38 10.48 27.98 2.66
CA THR A 38 11.75 27.39 3.08
C THR A 38 11.55 25.89 3.36
N PRO A 39 12.46 25.00 2.98
CA PRO A 39 12.35 23.58 3.33
C PRO A 39 12.27 23.43 4.85
N VAL A 40 11.09 23.03 5.33
CA VAL A 40 10.85 22.70 6.73
C VAL A 40 11.72 21.49 7.08
N ARG A 41 12.82 21.73 7.80
CA ARG A 41 13.65 20.69 8.41
C ARG A 41 12.83 20.06 9.54
N TRP A 42 12.09 18.99 9.23
CA TRP A 42 11.33 18.23 10.22
C TRP A 42 12.28 17.59 11.23
N LYS A 43 12.38 18.18 12.42
CA LYS A 43 12.98 17.52 13.59
C LYS A 43 12.06 16.37 13.97
N ARG A 44 12.57 15.12 13.94
CA ARG A 44 11.89 13.98 14.55
C ARG A 44 11.64 14.32 16.03
N PRO A 45 10.40 14.23 16.55
CA PRO A 45 10.18 14.27 17.98
C PRO A 45 11.02 13.18 18.63
N GLY A 46 11.80 13.54 19.66
CA GLY A 46 12.73 12.65 20.34
C GLY A 46 12.02 11.40 20.83
N LEU A 47 12.25 10.28 20.14
CA LEU A 47 11.98 8.96 20.66
C LEU A 47 12.87 8.78 21.89
N LYS A 48 12.25 8.73 23.07
CA LYS A 48 12.94 8.35 24.30
C LYS A 48 13.48 6.92 24.11
N PRO A 49 14.75 6.64 24.47
CA PRO A 49 15.28 5.29 24.44
C PRO A 49 14.38 4.38 25.29
N LEU A 50 13.94 3.27 24.70
CA LEU A 50 13.27 2.21 25.46
C LEU A 50 14.28 1.64 26.47
N PRO A 51 13.83 1.30 27.70
CA PRO A 51 14.71 0.72 28.70
C PRO A 51 15.28 -0.63 28.20
N PRO A 52 16.52 -0.96 28.57
CA PRO A 52 17.13 -2.23 28.20
C PRO A 52 16.29 -3.39 28.73
N ILE A 53 15.94 -4.32 27.84
CA ILE A 53 15.31 -5.58 28.19
C ILE A 53 16.37 -6.39 28.95
N HIS A 54 16.13 -6.62 30.24
CA HIS A 54 16.95 -7.55 31.03
C HIS A 54 16.80 -8.95 30.44
N SER A 55 17.89 -9.43 29.84
CA SER A 55 18.07 -10.83 29.49
C SER A 55 18.24 -11.60 30.80
N GLY A 56 17.18 -12.27 31.24
CA GLY A 56 17.23 -13.18 32.39
C GLY A 56 18.13 -14.36 32.07
N ASN A 57 19.14 -14.56 32.92
CA ASN A 57 20.01 -15.73 32.96
C ASN A 57 19.19 -17.00 33.16
N LEU A 58 19.43 -18.00 32.32
CA LEU A 58 18.94 -19.37 32.47
C LEU A 58 20.12 -20.20 33.03
N ASP A 59 20.27 -20.17 34.33
CA ASP A 59 21.08 -21.13 35.08
C ASP A 59 20.19 -21.87 36.09
N ASN A 60 20.54 -23.13 36.34
CA ASN A 60 19.97 -24.09 37.30
C ASN A 60 18.78 -24.93 36.81
N ALA A 61 18.61 -26.18 37.22
CA ALA A 61 19.49 -27.16 37.83
C ALA A 61 18.73 -28.48 37.70
N MET A 62 19.47 -29.56 37.43
CA MET A 62 18.94 -30.91 37.40
C MET A 62 18.71 -31.34 38.86
N GLY A 63 17.44 -31.43 39.26
CA GLY A 63 17.01 -31.84 40.59
C GLY A 63 15.68 -32.57 40.47
N HIS A 64 15.74 -33.86 40.79
CA HIS A 64 14.66 -34.84 40.79
C HIS A 64 13.74 -34.55 41.98
N ASP A 65 12.44 -34.34 41.75
CA ASP A 65 11.43 -34.50 42.80
C ASP A 65 10.04 -34.80 42.19
N ASP A 66 9.52 -35.98 42.51
CA ASP A 66 8.19 -36.44 42.18
C ASP A 66 7.19 -35.80 43.13
N THR A 67 6.72 -34.60 42.78
CA THR A 67 5.56 -34.01 43.45
C THR A 67 4.56 -33.56 42.39
N LYS A 68 3.43 -34.25 42.34
CA LYS A 68 2.23 -33.89 41.59
C LYS A 68 1.57 -32.67 42.24
N PRO A 69 1.36 -31.55 41.52
CA PRO A 69 0.39 -30.56 41.94
C PRO A 69 -0.70 -30.34 40.89
N ALA A 70 -1.90 -30.24 41.46
CA ALA A 70 -3.13 -29.62 40.99
C ALA A 70 -3.10 -28.84 39.66
N ASP A 71 -4.18 -29.09 38.90
CA ASP A 71 -4.69 -28.29 37.81
C ASP A 71 -4.61 -26.78 38.11
N LEU A 72 -3.66 -26.12 37.45
CA LEU A 72 -3.67 -24.67 37.28
C LEU A 72 -4.00 -24.39 35.82
N GLU A 73 -5.28 -24.11 35.59
CA GLU A 73 -5.79 -23.41 34.40
C GLU A 73 -4.93 -22.17 34.12
N SER A 74 -3.96 -22.31 33.23
CA SER A 74 -3.33 -21.16 32.57
C SER A 74 -4.26 -20.66 31.47
N GLN A 75 -5.34 -19.99 31.87
CA GLN A 75 -6.14 -19.15 30.99
C GLN A 75 -5.37 -17.88 30.63
N GLN A 76 -4.30 -17.99 29.84
CA GLN A 76 -3.60 -16.81 29.33
C GLN A 76 -2.84 -17.04 28.03
N HIS A 77 -3.46 -17.71 27.05
CA HIS A 77 -3.02 -17.66 25.65
C HIS A 77 -4.20 -17.77 24.70
N GLY A 78 -4.97 -16.68 24.60
CA GLY A 78 -6.21 -16.69 23.81
C GLY A 78 -6.81 -15.33 23.49
N ARG A 79 -6.06 -14.22 23.57
CA ARG A 79 -6.50 -12.97 22.90
C ARG A 79 -6.11 -13.03 21.43
N ASN A 80 -6.71 -13.97 20.72
CA ASN A 80 -6.92 -13.79 19.29
C ASN A 80 -7.94 -12.67 19.16
N ASP A 81 -7.45 -11.46 18.89
CA ASP A 81 -8.21 -10.27 18.55
C ASP A 81 -9.22 -10.59 17.42
N MET A 82 -10.36 -11.14 17.79
CA MET A 82 -11.54 -11.21 16.94
C MET A 82 -11.99 -9.77 16.77
N ALA A 83 -11.83 -9.25 15.55
CA ALA A 83 -12.35 -7.96 15.16
C ALA A 83 -13.79 -7.81 15.66
N ALA A 84 -14.00 -6.91 16.63
CA ALA A 84 -15.28 -6.69 17.28
C ALA A 84 -16.35 -6.44 16.20
N LYS A 85 -17.35 -7.33 16.14
CA LYS A 85 -18.48 -7.23 15.21
C LYS A 85 -19.26 -5.95 15.54
N LYS A 86 -19.29 -4.99 14.62
CA LYS A 86 -20.09 -3.76 14.77
C LYS A 86 -21.58 -4.11 14.69
N SER A 87 -22.44 -3.38 15.42
CA SER A 87 -23.90 -3.59 15.42
C SER A 87 -24.42 -3.65 13.98
N GLN A 88 -25.04 -4.77 13.61
CA GLN A 88 -25.44 -5.08 12.24
C GLN A 88 -26.54 -4.11 11.76
N GLY A 89 -26.15 -3.05 11.06
CA GLY A 89 -27.03 -2.52 10.02
C GLY A 89 -27.22 -3.61 8.96
N SER A 90 -28.44 -3.79 8.46
CA SER A 90 -28.73 -4.72 7.35
C SER A 90 -27.94 -4.27 6.11
N TYR A 91 -26.77 -4.87 5.91
CA TYR A 91 -25.92 -4.57 4.78
C TYR A 91 -26.25 -5.51 3.63
N ALA A 92 -26.28 -4.98 2.40
CA ALA A 92 -26.60 -5.79 1.24
C ALA A 92 -25.47 -6.80 0.99
N LYS A 93 -25.82 -8.09 1.03
CA LYS A 93 -24.91 -9.18 0.66
C LYS A 93 -24.49 -9.04 -0.81
N GLY A 94 -23.27 -9.43 -1.14
CA GLY A 94 -22.70 -9.43 -2.47
C GLY A 94 -21.18 -9.36 -2.46
N THR A 95 -20.62 -8.64 -3.43
CA THR A 95 -19.17 -8.46 -3.57
C THR A 95 -18.81 -7.01 -3.27
N CYS A 96 -18.11 -6.78 -2.16
CA CYS A 96 -17.48 -5.51 -1.88
C CYS A 96 -16.15 -5.40 -2.64
N SER A 97 -15.69 -4.18 -2.84
CA SER A 97 -14.37 -3.93 -3.43
C SER A 97 -13.65 -2.79 -2.74
N PHE A 98 -12.33 -2.85 -2.70
CA PHE A 98 -11.52 -1.68 -2.38
C PHE A 98 -10.45 -1.46 -3.43
N HIS A 99 -10.27 -0.20 -3.77
CA HIS A 99 -9.13 0.28 -4.53
C HIS A 99 -8.05 0.70 -3.54
N LEU A 100 -6.83 0.21 -3.74
CA LEU A 100 -5.66 0.52 -2.92
C LEU A 100 -4.54 1.04 -3.83
N LYS A 101 -4.12 2.27 -3.55
CA LYS A 101 -2.94 2.89 -4.15
C LYS A 101 -1.81 2.87 -3.11
N GLU A 102 -0.81 2.05 -3.39
CA GLU A 102 0.40 1.89 -2.62
C GLU A 102 1.46 2.82 -3.17
N THR A 103 2.07 3.64 -2.32
CA THR A 103 3.17 4.53 -2.67
C THR A 103 4.38 4.14 -1.84
N HIS A 104 5.48 3.80 -2.52
CA HIS A 104 6.76 3.54 -1.90
C HIS A 104 7.63 4.79 -1.99
N ALA A 105 7.97 5.36 -0.83
CA ALA A 105 8.78 6.57 -0.72
C ALA A 105 10.28 6.23 -0.69
N CYS A 106 11.00 6.73 -1.69
CA CYS A 106 12.41 6.44 -1.92
C CYS A 106 13.38 6.73 -0.77
N SER A 107 13.14 7.78 0.00
CA SER A 107 14.08 8.26 1.02
C SER A 107 13.82 7.74 2.42
N LEU A 108 12.64 7.14 2.65
CA LEU A 108 12.20 6.75 3.99
C LEU A 108 11.93 5.25 4.11
N GLY A 109 11.83 4.51 3.00
CA GLY A 109 11.37 3.12 3.01
C GLY A 109 9.89 2.99 3.41
N ASP A 110 9.19 4.12 3.51
CA ASP A 110 7.80 4.17 3.94
C ASP A 110 6.88 3.66 2.83
N ARG A 111 5.94 2.78 3.21
CA ARG A 111 4.80 2.37 2.38
C ARG A 111 3.57 3.14 2.82
N LEU A 112 3.07 3.96 1.91
CA LEU A 112 1.88 4.79 2.11
C LEU A 112 0.71 4.21 1.31
N PHE A 113 -0.46 4.17 1.93
CA PHE A 113 -1.65 3.53 1.36
C PHE A 113 -2.81 4.50 1.27
N HIS A 114 -3.34 4.68 0.08
CA HIS A 114 -4.62 5.35 -0.13
C HIS A 114 -5.68 4.31 -0.49
N ILE A 115 -6.70 4.20 0.35
CA ILE A 115 -7.72 3.14 0.23
C ILE A 115 -9.11 3.75 0.11
N THR A 116 -9.87 3.27 -0.87
CA THR A 116 -11.29 3.57 -1.04
C THR A 116 -12.07 2.27 -1.07
N LEU A 117 -12.94 2.07 -0.07
CA LEU A 117 -13.79 0.88 0.06
C LEU A 117 -15.20 1.17 -0.45
N ARG A 118 -15.74 0.24 -1.24
CA ARG A 118 -17.06 0.27 -1.85
C ARG A 118 -17.86 -0.99 -1.50
N ASP A 119 -19.18 -0.84 -1.41
CA ASP A 119 -20.09 -1.96 -1.21
C ASP A 119 -20.48 -2.72 -2.47
N ALA A 120 -21.30 -3.77 -2.29
CA ALA A 120 -21.96 -4.51 -3.36
C ALA A 120 -22.80 -3.64 -4.31
N LYS A 121 -23.23 -2.45 -3.87
CA LYS A 121 -23.94 -1.44 -4.69
C LYS A 121 -23.00 -0.35 -5.23
N LYS A 122 -21.68 -0.56 -5.16
CA LYS A 122 -20.61 0.35 -5.59
C LYS A 122 -20.56 1.71 -4.85
N ARG A 123 -21.28 1.87 -3.74
CA ARG A 123 -21.29 3.08 -2.90
C ARG A 123 -20.03 3.10 -2.03
N LYS A 124 -19.40 4.28 -1.90
CA LYS A 124 -18.23 4.48 -1.04
C LYS A 124 -18.63 4.42 0.44
N ILE A 125 -18.01 3.51 1.19
CA ILE A 125 -18.40 3.19 2.58
C ILE A 125 -17.25 3.23 3.58
N GLY A 126 -16.03 3.44 3.10
CA GLY A 126 -14.84 3.58 3.91
C GLY A 126 -13.74 4.32 3.17
N ARG A 127 -12.93 5.05 3.93
CA ARG A 127 -11.70 5.72 3.47
C ARG A 127 -10.68 5.63 4.60
N ALA A 128 -9.40 5.57 4.24
CA ALA A 128 -8.34 5.66 5.23
C ALA A 128 -8.48 6.95 6.08
N SER A 129 -8.49 6.79 7.40
CA SER A 129 -8.77 7.84 8.40
C SER A 129 -7.56 8.74 8.72
N ARG A 130 -6.33 8.23 8.59
CA ARG A 130 -5.09 8.97 8.85
C ARG A 130 -4.36 9.20 7.54
N GLN A 131 -4.24 10.45 7.13
CA GLN A 131 -3.39 10.82 6.01
C GLN A 131 -2.06 11.32 6.58
N TYR A 132 -0.96 10.66 6.20
CA TYR A 132 0.39 11.16 6.38
C TYR A 132 0.68 12.13 5.22
N GLY A 133 0.41 13.41 5.45
CA GLY A 133 0.43 14.44 4.41
C GLY A 133 -0.59 14.17 3.30
N THR A 134 -0.25 14.49 2.05
CA THR A 134 -1.11 14.24 0.86
C THR A 134 -1.01 12.80 0.33
N ASN A 135 -0.13 11.98 0.89
CA ASN A 135 0.34 10.75 0.24
C ASN A 135 -0.34 9.46 0.74
N GLY A 136 -1.22 9.52 1.75
CA GLY A 136 -2.00 8.38 2.24
C GLY A 136 -1.64 7.96 3.67
N ALA A 137 -2.20 6.86 4.17
CA ALA A 137 -1.91 6.34 5.50
C ALA A 137 -0.53 5.67 5.52
N LEU A 138 0.32 6.05 6.48
CA LEU A 138 1.53 5.28 6.78
C LEU A 138 1.12 3.96 7.43
N MET A 139 1.56 2.85 6.84
CA MET A 139 1.48 1.54 7.49
C MET A 139 2.90 1.14 7.86
N ASP A 140 3.19 1.20 9.15
CA ASP A 140 4.39 0.62 9.72
C ASP A 140 4.00 -0.70 10.37
N GLU A 141 4.72 -1.76 10.03
CA GLU A 141 4.60 -3.09 10.64
C GLU A 141 4.66 -3.02 12.17
N LYS A 142 5.45 -2.08 12.72
CA LYS A 142 5.57 -1.85 14.17
C LYS A 142 4.28 -1.36 14.83
N THR A 143 3.38 -0.76 14.04
CA THR A 143 2.10 -0.22 14.55
C THR A 143 0.95 -1.21 14.46
N GLY A 144 1.21 -2.41 13.92
CA GLY A 144 0.21 -3.46 13.74
C GLY A 144 -0.66 -3.28 12.49
N PRO A 145 -1.69 -4.13 12.32
CA PRO A 145 -2.54 -4.07 11.15
C PRO A 145 -3.35 -2.76 11.12
N TYR A 146 -3.33 -2.10 9.98
CA TYR A 146 -4.18 -0.94 9.74
C TYR A 146 -5.64 -1.38 9.67
N LYS A 147 -6.47 -0.79 10.54
CA LYS A 147 -7.92 -1.03 10.59
C LYS A 147 -8.64 0.02 9.75
N LEU A 148 -9.19 -0.39 8.61
CA LEU A 148 -10.03 0.48 7.81
C LEU A 148 -11.47 0.45 8.34
N ALA A 149 -11.84 1.50 9.05
CA ALA A 149 -13.21 1.70 9.51
C ALA A 149 -14.17 1.89 8.32
N SER A 150 -15.31 1.22 8.37
CA SER A 150 -16.35 1.31 7.34
C SER A 150 -17.74 1.08 7.92
N LYS A 151 -18.75 1.14 7.05
CA LYS A 151 -20.14 0.75 7.37
C LYS A 151 -20.38 -0.77 7.37
N LEU A 152 -19.34 -1.58 7.11
CA LEU A 152 -19.45 -3.04 7.13
C LEU A 152 -19.46 -3.61 8.56
N PRO A 153 -19.99 -4.83 8.77
CA PRO A 153 -20.01 -5.47 10.09
C PRO A 153 -18.64 -5.77 10.70
N HIS A 154 -17.61 -5.93 9.87
CA HIS A 154 -16.22 -6.16 10.29
C HIS A 154 -15.32 -5.06 9.74
N ASP A 155 -14.24 -4.77 10.46
CA ASP A 155 -13.18 -3.92 9.92
C ASP A 155 -12.35 -4.69 8.88
N LEU A 156 -11.94 -4.01 7.81
CA LEU A 156 -10.94 -4.54 6.90
C LEU A 156 -9.56 -4.27 7.52
N LEU A 157 -8.87 -5.35 7.85
CA LEU A 157 -7.52 -5.32 8.39
C LEU A 157 -6.53 -5.43 7.23
N ILE A 158 -5.51 -4.58 7.26
CA ILE A 158 -4.49 -4.49 6.22
C ILE A 158 -3.13 -4.54 6.90
N LEU A 159 -2.31 -5.50 6.50
CA LEU A 159 -1.00 -5.76 7.09
C LEU A 159 0.04 -5.78 5.97
N ALA A 160 1.04 -4.94 6.08
CA ALA A 160 2.13 -4.83 5.10
C ALA A 160 3.47 -5.08 5.81
N HIS A 161 4.21 -6.07 5.34
CA HIS A 161 5.52 -6.44 5.88
C HIS A 161 6.62 -5.99 4.90
N GLY A 162 7.54 -5.12 5.29
CA GLY A 162 8.65 -4.68 4.42
C GLY A 162 8.25 -4.21 3.01
N GLU A 163 9.19 -3.98 2.09
CA GLU A 163 8.89 -3.56 0.70
C GLU A 163 8.49 -4.75 -0.19
N SER A 164 9.22 -5.88 -0.05
CA SER A 164 9.13 -7.01 -0.97
C SER A 164 7.96 -7.95 -0.69
N ASN A 165 7.30 -7.85 0.46
CA ASN A 165 6.24 -8.79 0.81
C ASN A 165 4.87 -8.30 0.32
N PRO A 166 3.99 -9.24 -0.07
CA PRO A 166 2.63 -8.90 -0.43
C PRO A 166 1.91 -8.24 0.76
N VAL A 167 0.91 -7.42 0.44
CA VAL A 167 0.00 -6.87 1.45
C VAL A 167 -0.99 -7.96 1.82
N HIS A 168 -1.17 -8.22 3.11
CA HIS A 168 -2.13 -9.16 3.66
C HIS A 168 -3.41 -8.43 4.03
N PHE A 169 -4.54 -9.05 3.70
CA PHE A 169 -5.87 -8.52 3.97
C PHE A 169 -6.69 -9.53 4.77
N LYS A 170 -7.47 -9.04 5.73
CA LYS A 170 -8.43 -9.85 6.47
C LYS A 170 -9.76 -9.11 6.65
N TYR A 171 -10.86 -9.80 6.38
CA TYR A 171 -12.21 -9.30 6.61
C TYR A 171 -13.12 -10.46 7.07
N GLY A 172 -13.58 -10.40 8.31
CA GLY A 172 -14.31 -11.51 8.94
C GLY A 172 -13.48 -12.81 8.87
N GLN A 173 -14.02 -13.82 8.17
CA GLN A 173 -13.37 -15.11 7.92
C GLN A 173 -12.45 -15.13 6.69
N TYR A 174 -12.51 -14.12 5.82
CA TYR A 174 -11.74 -14.10 4.58
C TYR A 174 -10.34 -13.53 4.84
N THR A 175 -9.32 -14.25 4.37
CA THR A 175 -7.91 -13.82 4.39
C THR A 175 -7.31 -14.03 3.01
N TRP A 176 -6.62 -13.03 2.48
CA TRP A 176 -5.96 -13.09 1.17
C TRP A 176 -4.80 -12.11 1.09
N THR A 177 -4.05 -12.12 0.00
CA THR A 177 -2.93 -11.20 -0.21
C THR A 177 -3.09 -10.40 -1.50
N SER A 178 -2.27 -9.36 -1.68
CA SER A 178 -2.18 -8.59 -2.91
C SER A 178 -1.81 -9.44 -4.14
N HIS A 179 -1.32 -10.67 -3.95
CA HIS A 179 -0.99 -11.62 -5.02
C HIS A 179 -2.08 -12.67 -5.28
N THR A 180 -3.13 -12.73 -4.45
CA THR A 180 -4.22 -13.69 -4.62
C THR A 180 -5.08 -13.32 -5.83
N LYS A 181 -4.91 -14.01 -6.97
CA LYS A 181 -5.62 -13.70 -8.23
C LYS A 181 -6.97 -14.39 -8.40
N LYS A 182 -7.27 -15.43 -7.63
CA LYS A 182 -8.46 -16.29 -7.76
C LYS A 182 -9.11 -16.55 -6.41
N GLY A 183 -10.38 -16.95 -6.42
CA GLY A 183 -11.18 -17.24 -5.23
C GLY A 183 -12.22 -16.16 -4.92
N LYS A 184 -12.96 -16.36 -3.82
CA LYS A 184 -14.01 -15.42 -3.38
C LYS A 184 -13.44 -14.07 -2.94
N ALA A 185 -12.28 -14.09 -2.29
CA ALA A 185 -11.50 -12.90 -1.98
C ALA A 185 -10.22 -12.90 -2.83
N ARG A 186 -10.01 -11.84 -3.61
CA ARG A 186 -8.95 -11.75 -4.62
C ARG A 186 -8.56 -10.31 -4.91
N CYS A 187 -7.42 -10.11 -5.56
CA CYS A 187 -6.93 -8.82 -6.02
C CYS A 187 -6.47 -8.88 -7.47
N GLU A 188 -6.70 -7.79 -8.18
CA GLU A 188 -6.15 -7.47 -9.48
C GLU A 188 -5.00 -6.49 -9.26
N LEU A 189 -3.78 -7.00 -9.35
CA LEU A 189 -2.57 -6.23 -9.04
C LEU A 189 -2.04 -5.53 -10.29
N GLY A 190 -1.96 -4.20 -10.24
CA GLY A 190 -1.30 -3.39 -11.24
C GLY A 190 0.23 -3.43 -11.13
N SER A 191 0.89 -2.91 -12.16
CA SER A 191 2.36 -2.76 -12.17
C SER A 191 2.81 -1.54 -11.36
N TRP A 192 4.06 -1.56 -10.90
CA TRP A 192 4.71 -0.39 -10.30
C TRP A 192 5.01 0.68 -11.36
N GLY A 193 4.55 1.91 -11.11
CA GLY A 193 4.81 3.12 -11.89
C GLY A 193 5.56 4.19 -11.08
N PRO A 194 6.46 5.00 -11.65
CA PRO A 194 7.01 4.84 -12.99
C PRO A 194 7.75 3.51 -13.12
N LYS A 195 7.77 2.94 -14.34
CA LYS A 195 8.64 1.80 -14.65
C LYS A 195 10.07 2.26 -14.39
N SER A 196 10.83 1.47 -13.64
CA SER A 196 12.23 1.79 -13.36
C SER A 196 12.97 1.94 -14.70
N ARG A 197 13.42 3.15 -15.02
CA ARG A 197 14.43 3.33 -16.07
C ARG A 197 15.74 2.95 -15.42
N SER A 198 16.51 2.06 -16.05
CA SER A 198 17.56 1.22 -15.46
C SER A 198 18.67 1.90 -14.65
N ARG A 199 18.67 3.23 -14.48
CA ARG A 199 19.65 3.99 -13.69
C ARG A 199 19.11 5.24 -13.01
N THR A 200 17.79 5.50 -13.02
CA THR A 200 17.28 6.68 -12.31
C THR A 200 17.43 6.47 -10.81
N PRO A 201 18.18 7.33 -10.09
CA PRO A 201 18.19 7.31 -8.63
C PRO A 201 16.75 7.41 -8.12
N CYS A 202 16.49 6.86 -6.94
CA CYS A 202 15.16 6.86 -6.33
C CYS A 202 14.77 8.29 -5.91
N THR A 203 14.43 9.13 -6.88
CA THR A 203 13.98 10.51 -6.68
C THR A 203 12.47 10.60 -6.77
N THR A 204 11.84 9.64 -7.45
CA THR A 204 10.39 9.62 -7.70
C THR A 204 9.75 8.45 -6.97
N PRO A 205 8.75 8.70 -6.09
CA PRO A 205 8.01 7.64 -5.44
C PRO A 205 7.44 6.65 -6.45
N ARG A 206 7.53 5.36 -6.14
CA ARG A 206 6.89 4.32 -6.95
C ARG A 206 5.48 4.10 -6.44
N ILE A 207 4.55 3.96 -7.35
CA ILE A 207 3.12 3.81 -7.09
C ILE A 207 2.67 2.51 -7.71
N ARG A 208 1.96 1.69 -6.95
CA ARG A 208 1.26 0.51 -7.44
C ARG A 208 -0.20 0.63 -7.07
N GLN A 209 -1.07 0.32 -8.03
CA GLN A 209 -2.51 0.31 -7.81
C GLN A 209 -3.00 -1.13 -7.81
N MET A 210 -3.99 -1.43 -6.99
CA MET A 210 -4.65 -2.73 -6.99
C MET A 210 -6.14 -2.56 -6.65
N ASP A 211 -6.95 -3.41 -7.25
CA ASP A 211 -8.38 -3.51 -6.98
C ASP A 211 -8.65 -4.88 -6.37
N CYS A 212 -9.16 -4.91 -5.15
CA CYS A 212 -9.45 -6.15 -4.44
C CYS A 212 -10.96 -6.31 -4.23
N PHE A 213 -11.40 -7.56 -4.25
CA PHE A 213 -12.80 -7.98 -4.19
C PHE A 213 -12.95 -9.03 -3.10
N PHE A 214 -14.05 -8.98 -2.34
CA PHE A 214 -14.32 -9.94 -1.28
C PHE A 214 -15.82 -10.01 -0.97
N PRO A 215 -16.31 -11.13 -0.41
CA PRO A 215 -17.70 -11.21 0.01
C PRO A 215 -17.99 -10.34 1.22
N CYS A 216 -19.08 -9.59 1.12
CA CYS A 216 -19.73 -8.84 2.19
C CYS A 216 -21.26 -9.02 2.02
#